data_AF-A0A949A3R4-F1
#
_entry.id   AF-A0A949A3R4-F1
#
_cell.length_a   1.000
_cell.length_b   1.000
_cell.length_c   1.000
_cell.angle_alpha   90.00
_cell.angle_beta   90.00
_cell.angle_gamma   90.00
#
_symmetry.space_group_name_H-M   'P 1'
#
loop_
_entity.id
_entity.type
_entity.pdbx_description
1 polymer ?
#
loop_
_entity_poly.entity_id
_entity_poly.type
_entity_poly.pdbx_seq_one_letter_code
_entity_poly.pdbx_strand_id
1 'polypeptide(L)'
;MATNYDNKVQCYFIATVGRPATPAELTTYGEALESNNGNVWRAGLISYLNDEAGLASRLDYMNLVGEVYENLTGDSSAAMPEAAYEYYFTHLLSGGLKTKGLANAMINDFALMPTADGTYGQPPQWTPQNRGMLPDNGAEALLTIQNRVTSANLFTVGIDTDAETLAYNVTAYNGVHQWISGVTSSPASQAEVDTTLASLDLLSSLVESSGNLVLSGALTYTMTIDLQDQEIKINAIDYSLSEGSLADVGTIDASALTGTKSISFTGGSSAENYVASSAGDTIRGGSGNDVLTGGDGADTYIFEATAVVNGVDTIENFTAGGDDILDFSAFLNASNTGNISPVDISTTAEVAWENGDVLIVIGDGLTTGTDIAALFGAGQPFAAPETRGKAVVIAADIVGDASVWYLVNQSSITTIEATELTQVAILGSVNNVSLVPFVAGNFA
;
A
#
# COMPACT_ATOMS: atom_id res chain seq x y z
N MET A 1 -13.25 -12.86 -12.37
CA MET A 1 -12.93 -12.67 -13.80
C MET A 1 -13.77 -11.50 -14.27
N ALA A 2 -13.18 -10.47 -14.88
CA ALA A 2 -13.97 -9.36 -15.43
C ALA A 2 -14.87 -9.86 -16.57
N THR A 3 -16.10 -9.36 -16.65
CA THR A 3 -17.07 -9.70 -17.69
C THR A 3 -16.86 -8.82 -18.92
N ASN A 4 -17.21 -9.34 -20.11
CA ASN A 4 -16.89 -8.72 -21.40
C ASN A 4 -17.56 -7.34 -21.66
N TYR A 5 -18.27 -6.75 -20.70
CA TYR A 5 -18.95 -5.46 -20.86
C TYR A 5 -18.71 -4.45 -19.72
N ASP A 6 -17.82 -4.73 -18.78
CA ASP A 6 -17.61 -3.89 -17.59
C ASP A 6 -17.14 -2.47 -17.98
N ASN A 7 -16.12 -2.38 -18.85
CA ASN A 7 -15.66 -1.13 -19.49
C ASN A 7 -16.82 -0.35 -20.14
N LYS A 8 -17.77 -1.07 -20.73
CA LYS A 8 -18.92 -0.48 -21.44
C LYS A 8 -19.97 0.07 -20.47
N VAL A 9 -20.19 -0.57 -19.33
CA VAL A 9 -21.02 0.00 -18.25
C VAL A 9 -20.38 1.30 -17.77
N GLN A 10 -19.09 1.27 -17.39
CA GLN A 10 -18.36 2.47 -16.94
C GLN A 10 -18.44 3.62 -17.95
N CYS A 11 -18.19 3.35 -19.24
CA CYS A 11 -18.24 4.36 -20.29
C CYS A 11 -19.60 5.08 -20.36
N TYR A 12 -20.71 4.35 -20.18
CA TYR A 12 -22.05 4.93 -20.19
C TYR A 12 -22.40 5.68 -18.90
N PHE A 13 -21.93 5.20 -17.74
CA PHE A 13 -22.04 5.95 -16.47
C PHE A 13 -21.25 7.27 -16.55
N ILE A 14 -19.97 7.23 -16.91
CA ILE A 14 -19.13 8.42 -17.09
C ILE A 14 -19.78 9.38 -18.08
N ALA A 15 -20.19 8.92 -19.27
CA ALA A 15 -20.78 9.83 -20.26
C ALA A 15 -22.09 10.50 -19.80
N THR A 16 -22.92 9.80 -19.01
CA THR A 16 -24.30 10.24 -18.70
C THR A 16 -24.44 10.93 -17.34
N VAL A 17 -23.63 10.56 -16.35
CA VAL A 17 -23.61 11.16 -14.99
C VAL A 17 -22.22 11.65 -14.55
N GLY A 18 -21.15 11.35 -15.29
CA GLY A 18 -19.77 11.78 -15.01
C GLY A 18 -19.04 10.98 -13.93
N ARG A 19 -19.75 10.12 -13.19
CA ARG A 19 -19.17 9.24 -12.16
C ARG A 19 -18.90 7.81 -12.68
N PRO A 20 -18.07 7.01 -11.98
CA PRO A 20 -18.03 5.55 -12.14
C PRO A 20 -19.38 4.88 -11.81
N ALA A 21 -19.59 3.68 -12.33
CA ALA A 21 -20.59 2.76 -11.83
C ALA A 21 -20.20 2.27 -10.42
N THR A 22 -21.17 2.04 -9.54
CA THR A 22 -20.95 1.30 -8.28
C THR A 22 -20.74 -0.18 -8.57
N PRO A 23 -20.15 -0.98 -7.65
CA PRO A 23 -19.94 -2.42 -7.87
C PRO A 23 -21.24 -3.18 -8.21
N ALA A 24 -22.34 -2.82 -7.54
CA ALA A 24 -23.66 -3.40 -7.78
C ALA A 24 -24.23 -3.04 -9.17
N GLU A 25 -24.07 -1.79 -9.64
CA GLU A 25 -24.47 -1.38 -10.99
C GLU A 25 -23.59 -2.00 -12.07
N LEU A 26 -22.28 -2.08 -11.83
CA LEU A 26 -21.31 -2.70 -12.74
C LEU A 26 -21.66 -4.16 -12.97
N THR A 27 -21.90 -4.92 -11.89
CA THR A 27 -22.36 -6.31 -11.92
C THR A 27 -23.71 -6.44 -12.65
N THR A 28 -24.73 -5.70 -12.18
CA THR A 28 -26.10 -5.79 -12.71
C THR A 28 -26.16 -5.50 -14.21
N TYR A 29 -25.48 -4.45 -14.67
CA TYR A 29 -25.50 -4.06 -16.08
C TYR A 29 -24.47 -4.80 -16.93
N GLY A 30 -23.39 -5.35 -16.36
CA GLY A 30 -22.49 -6.28 -17.03
C GLY A 30 -23.22 -7.56 -17.45
N GLU A 31 -23.85 -8.25 -16.49
CA GLU A 31 -24.67 -9.45 -16.75
C GLU A 31 -25.84 -9.17 -17.69
N ALA A 32 -26.54 -8.04 -17.50
CA ALA A 32 -27.67 -7.66 -18.35
C ALA A 32 -27.23 -7.30 -19.77
N LEU A 33 -26.03 -6.73 -19.96
CA LEU A 33 -25.45 -6.49 -21.28
C LEU A 33 -25.02 -7.80 -21.95
N GLU A 34 -24.36 -8.71 -21.24
CA GLU A 34 -23.98 -10.02 -21.77
C GLU A 34 -25.22 -10.80 -22.24
N SER A 35 -26.23 -10.89 -21.37
CA SER A 35 -27.54 -11.50 -21.67
C SER A 35 -28.29 -10.88 -22.86
N ASN A 36 -27.87 -9.68 -23.30
CA ASN A 36 -28.49 -8.93 -24.40
C ASN A 36 -27.50 -8.58 -25.54
N ASN A 37 -26.37 -9.28 -25.66
CA ASN A 37 -25.33 -9.05 -26.67
C ASN A 37 -24.86 -7.59 -26.74
N GLY A 38 -24.60 -6.97 -25.58
CA GLY A 38 -24.14 -5.60 -25.44
C GLY A 38 -25.19 -4.52 -25.75
N ASN A 39 -26.49 -4.87 -25.77
CA ASN A 39 -27.57 -3.93 -26.07
C ASN A 39 -28.04 -3.15 -24.84
N VAL A 40 -27.50 -1.94 -24.67
CA VAL A 40 -27.77 -1.00 -23.55
C VAL A 40 -29.24 -0.63 -23.32
N TRP A 41 -30.11 -0.82 -24.32
CA TRP A 41 -31.55 -0.54 -24.21
C TRP A 41 -32.32 -1.74 -23.65
N ARG A 42 -31.98 -2.96 -24.06
CA ARG A 42 -32.59 -4.20 -23.56
C ARG A 42 -32.03 -4.60 -22.19
N ALA A 43 -30.77 -4.26 -21.91
CA ALA A 43 -30.13 -4.40 -20.62
C ALA A 43 -30.65 -3.40 -19.56
N GLY A 44 -31.60 -2.52 -19.88
CA GLY A 44 -32.19 -1.54 -18.96
C GLY A 44 -31.32 -0.31 -18.67
N LEU A 45 -29.99 -0.41 -18.78
CA LEU A 45 -29.00 0.63 -18.47
C LEU A 45 -29.38 2.06 -18.90
N ILE A 46 -29.84 2.27 -20.14
CA ILE A 46 -30.23 3.62 -20.62
C ILE A 46 -31.50 4.17 -19.93
N SER A 47 -32.40 3.29 -19.50
CA SER A 47 -33.59 3.71 -18.74
C SER A 47 -33.21 4.08 -17.30
N TYR A 48 -32.29 3.33 -16.69
CA TYR A 48 -31.76 3.64 -15.36
C TYR A 48 -31.03 4.99 -15.33
N LEU A 49 -30.05 5.19 -16.22
CA LEU A 49 -29.29 6.45 -16.33
C LEU A 49 -30.18 7.65 -16.70
N ASN A 50 -31.28 7.44 -17.44
CA ASN A 50 -32.29 8.46 -17.69
C ASN A 50 -33.01 8.93 -16.42
N ASP A 51 -33.34 7.98 -15.55
CA ASP A 51 -34.10 8.24 -14.33
C ASP A 51 -33.18 8.84 -13.25
N GLU A 52 -31.94 8.34 -13.12
CA GLU A 52 -30.90 8.89 -12.23
C GLU A 52 -30.53 10.33 -12.59
N ALA A 53 -30.15 10.60 -13.84
CA ALA A 53 -29.78 11.95 -14.29
C ALA A 53 -30.98 12.87 -14.60
N GLY A 54 -32.21 12.43 -14.29
CA GLY A 54 -33.44 13.21 -14.50
C GLY A 54 -33.72 13.60 -15.95
N LEU A 55 -33.13 12.89 -16.94
CA LEU A 55 -33.09 13.30 -18.35
C LEU A 55 -34.48 13.44 -18.99
N ALA A 56 -35.49 12.76 -18.45
CA ALA A 56 -36.86 12.85 -18.93
C ALA A 56 -37.53 14.22 -18.67
N SER A 57 -37.03 15.01 -17.71
CA SER A 57 -37.53 16.35 -17.38
C SER A 57 -36.55 17.48 -17.72
N ARG A 58 -35.34 17.17 -18.20
CA ARG A 58 -34.37 18.18 -18.67
C ARG A 58 -34.82 18.81 -19.99
N LEU A 59 -34.81 20.14 -20.01
CA LEU A 59 -35.12 21.00 -21.17
C LEU A 59 -33.96 21.94 -21.53
N ASP A 60 -32.90 21.91 -20.73
CA ASP A 60 -31.69 22.71 -20.82
C ASP A 60 -30.67 22.07 -21.78
N TYR A 61 -31.12 21.77 -23.01
CA TYR A 61 -30.36 20.97 -23.99
C TYR A 61 -28.97 21.53 -24.32
N MET A 62 -28.75 22.85 -24.16
CA MET A 62 -27.43 23.47 -24.31
C MET A 62 -26.42 22.94 -23.28
N ASN A 63 -26.81 22.95 -22.00
CA ASN A 63 -25.98 22.46 -20.90
C ASN A 63 -25.81 20.93 -21.01
N LEU A 64 -26.90 20.20 -21.25
CA LEU A 64 -26.88 18.73 -21.37
C LEU A 64 -25.96 18.23 -22.51
N VAL A 65 -25.86 18.95 -23.64
CA VAL A 65 -24.91 18.61 -24.71
C VAL A 65 -23.47 18.93 -24.30
N GLY A 66 -23.25 20.04 -23.58
CA GLY A 66 -21.95 20.40 -23.03
C GLY A 66 -21.44 19.41 -21.97
N GLU A 67 -22.27 19.02 -21.01
CA GLU A 67 -21.93 18.09 -19.93
C GLU A 67 -21.53 16.70 -20.46
N VAL A 68 -22.29 16.15 -21.41
CA VAL A 68 -21.96 14.85 -22.04
C VAL A 68 -20.68 14.94 -22.87
N TYR A 69 -20.37 16.12 -23.43
CA TYR A 69 -19.07 16.37 -24.08
C TYR A 69 -17.93 16.39 -23.06
N GLU A 70 -18.04 17.21 -22.01
CA GLU A 70 -17.05 17.36 -20.93
C GLU A 70 -16.72 16.03 -20.23
N ASN A 71 -17.75 15.21 -19.99
CA ASN A 71 -17.61 13.86 -19.44
C ASN A 71 -16.79 12.93 -20.37
N LEU A 72 -17.05 12.97 -21.68
CA LEU A 72 -16.43 12.08 -22.68
C LEU A 72 -15.01 12.49 -23.08
N THR A 73 -14.76 13.78 -23.28
CA THR A 73 -13.49 14.29 -23.84
C THR A 73 -12.52 14.82 -22.79
N GLY A 74 -13.05 15.29 -21.66
CA GLY A 74 -12.32 16.07 -20.66
C GLY A 74 -12.09 17.54 -21.00
N ASP A 75 -12.43 17.95 -22.22
CA ASP A 75 -12.37 19.35 -22.63
C ASP A 75 -13.67 20.07 -22.23
N SER A 76 -13.56 21.33 -21.79
CA SER A 76 -14.72 22.19 -21.54
C SER A 76 -15.68 22.23 -22.74
N SER A 77 -16.98 22.36 -22.49
CA SER A 77 -18.04 22.49 -23.49
C SER A 77 -17.83 23.66 -24.46
N ALA A 78 -17.09 24.70 -24.05
CA ALA A 78 -16.66 25.80 -24.90
C ALA A 78 -15.63 25.41 -26.00
N ALA A 79 -15.01 24.24 -25.88
CA ALA A 79 -14.13 23.65 -26.89
C ALA A 79 -14.85 22.66 -27.82
N MET A 80 -16.13 22.35 -27.57
CA MET A 80 -16.93 21.48 -28.44
C MET A 80 -17.07 22.13 -29.84
N PRO A 81 -16.78 21.42 -30.94
CA PRO A 81 -16.94 21.97 -32.27
C PRO A 81 -18.38 22.41 -32.54
N GLU A 82 -18.58 23.63 -33.06
CA GLU A 82 -19.89 24.25 -33.28
C GLU A 82 -20.85 23.36 -34.09
N ALA A 83 -20.34 22.70 -35.14
CA ALA A 83 -21.10 21.76 -35.96
C ALA A 83 -21.49 20.45 -35.23
N ALA A 84 -20.76 20.06 -34.18
CA ALA A 84 -21.12 18.95 -33.31
C ALA A 84 -22.22 19.36 -32.33
N TYR A 85 -22.02 20.51 -31.66
CA TYR A 85 -23.00 21.09 -30.73
C TYR A 85 -24.36 21.28 -31.41
N GLU A 86 -24.40 22.01 -32.54
CA GLU A 86 -25.64 22.34 -33.25
C GLU A 86 -26.41 21.10 -33.73
N TYR A 87 -25.69 20.04 -34.14
CA TYR A 87 -26.33 18.78 -34.53
C TYR A 87 -27.09 18.15 -33.35
N TYR A 88 -26.43 17.90 -32.22
CA TYR A 88 -27.10 17.27 -31.07
C TYR A 88 -28.18 18.18 -30.46
N PHE A 89 -27.90 19.48 -30.31
CA PHE A 89 -28.85 20.47 -29.81
C PHE A 89 -30.11 20.55 -30.67
N THR A 90 -29.98 20.69 -31.99
CA THR A 90 -31.13 20.77 -32.91
C THR A 90 -31.90 19.45 -32.98
N HIS A 91 -31.25 18.29 -32.88
CA HIS A 91 -31.95 17.00 -32.85
C HIS A 91 -32.71 16.77 -31.54
N LEU A 92 -32.21 17.25 -30.40
CA LEU A 92 -32.97 17.27 -29.13
C LEU A 92 -34.16 18.23 -29.21
N LEU A 93 -33.95 19.46 -29.70
CA LEU A 93 -34.96 20.50 -29.81
C LEU A 93 -36.13 20.12 -30.76
N SER A 94 -35.81 19.50 -31.90
CA SER A 94 -36.81 18.93 -32.83
C SER A 94 -37.39 17.60 -32.35
N GLY A 95 -36.82 17.00 -31.29
CA GLY A 95 -37.23 15.70 -30.76
C GLY A 95 -36.88 14.50 -31.64
N GLY A 96 -36.04 14.68 -32.67
CA GLY A 96 -35.49 13.57 -33.47
C GLY A 96 -34.51 12.70 -32.66
N LEU A 97 -33.78 13.32 -31.75
CA LEU A 97 -33.05 12.67 -30.66
C LEU A 97 -33.85 12.85 -29.35
N LYS A 98 -33.70 11.93 -28.40
CA LYS A 98 -34.21 12.07 -27.02
C LYS A 98 -33.03 12.25 -26.07
N THR A 99 -33.23 12.97 -24.98
CA THR A 99 -32.21 13.24 -23.95
C THR A 99 -31.48 11.97 -23.50
N LYS A 100 -32.22 10.90 -23.15
CA LYS A 100 -31.62 9.58 -22.83
C LYS A 100 -30.88 8.86 -23.96
N GLY A 101 -31.08 9.28 -25.20
CA GLY A 101 -30.32 8.79 -26.35
C GLY A 101 -29.01 9.54 -26.59
N LEU A 102 -28.76 10.66 -25.91
CA LEU A 102 -27.65 11.56 -26.22
C LEU A 102 -26.28 10.94 -26.01
N ALA A 103 -25.98 10.45 -24.80
CA ALA A 103 -24.71 9.78 -24.50
C ALA A 103 -24.52 8.57 -25.42
N ASN A 104 -25.57 7.79 -25.69
CA ASN A 104 -25.52 6.71 -26.67
C ASN A 104 -25.15 7.21 -28.08
N ALA A 105 -25.75 8.30 -28.57
CA ALA A 105 -25.43 8.84 -29.89
C ALA A 105 -23.96 9.29 -29.95
N MET A 106 -23.53 10.15 -29.01
CA MET A 106 -22.17 10.68 -28.95
C MET A 106 -21.11 9.57 -28.83
N ILE A 107 -21.31 8.58 -27.95
CA ILE A 107 -20.40 7.42 -27.82
C ILE A 107 -20.25 6.65 -29.14
N ASN A 108 -21.34 6.45 -29.90
CA ASN A 108 -21.29 5.68 -31.15
C ASN A 108 -20.76 6.52 -32.33
N ASP A 109 -21.21 7.76 -32.49
CA ASP A 109 -20.82 8.65 -33.60
C ASP A 109 -19.36 9.14 -33.48
N PHE A 110 -18.81 9.19 -32.26
CA PHE A 110 -17.39 9.44 -31.99
C PHE A 110 -16.54 8.14 -31.94
N ALA A 111 -17.14 6.96 -32.16
CA ALA A 111 -16.51 5.64 -32.08
C ALA A 111 -15.86 5.29 -30.73
N LEU A 112 -16.35 5.89 -29.64
CA LEU A 112 -15.86 5.74 -28.26
C LEU A 112 -16.44 4.55 -27.50
N MET A 113 -17.31 3.73 -28.11
CA MET A 113 -17.93 2.58 -27.42
C MET A 113 -16.90 1.47 -27.16
N PRO A 114 -16.70 1.03 -25.91
CA PRO A 114 -15.99 -0.21 -25.62
C PRO A 114 -16.80 -1.41 -26.12
N THR A 115 -16.15 -2.34 -26.81
CA THR A 115 -16.76 -3.57 -27.33
C THR A 115 -16.35 -4.79 -26.49
N ALA A 116 -16.87 -5.97 -26.86
CA ALA A 116 -16.76 -7.18 -26.06
C ALA A 116 -15.33 -7.80 -25.99
N ASP A 117 -14.42 -7.36 -26.87
CA ASP A 117 -13.03 -7.83 -26.95
C ASP A 117 -12.02 -6.79 -26.41
N GLY A 118 -12.52 -5.74 -25.74
CA GLY A 118 -11.71 -4.63 -25.23
C GLY A 118 -11.35 -3.57 -26.29
N THR A 119 -11.59 -3.80 -27.58
CA THR A 119 -11.43 -2.77 -28.61
C THR A 119 -12.55 -1.74 -28.56
N TYR A 120 -12.28 -0.54 -29.07
CA TYR A 120 -13.23 0.57 -29.13
C TYR A 120 -13.71 0.79 -30.57
N GLY A 121 -15.00 1.03 -30.77
CA GLY A 121 -15.52 1.36 -32.10
C GLY A 121 -17.05 1.36 -32.23
N GLN A 122 -17.55 1.86 -33.36
CA GLN A 122 -18.97 1.89 -33.67
C GLN A 122 -19.52 0.48 -34.05
N PRO A 123 -20.78 0.14 -33.69
CA PRO A 123 -21.43 -1.07 -34.17
C PRO A 123 -21.52 -1.12 -35.70
N PRO A 124 -21.29 -2.27 -36.38
CA PRO A 124 -21.30 -2.34 -37.86
C PRO A 124 -22.61 -1.95 -38.55
N GLN A 125 -23.72 -1.98 -37.81
CA GLN A 125 -25.06 -1.57 -38.24
C GLN A 125 -25.39 -0.10 -37.96
N TRP A 126 -24.49 0.63 -37.28
CA TRP A 126 -24.60 2.06 -37.06
C TRP A 126 -23.92 2.80 -38.22
N THR A 127 -24.71 3.37 -39.13
CA THR A 127 -24.20 4.31 -40.14
C THR A 127 -24.05 5.69 -39.49
N PRO A 128 -22.83 6.15 -39.17
CA PRO A 128 -22.65 7.48 -38.58
C PRO A 128 -23.11 8.54 -39.59
N GLN A 129 -24.02 9.42 -39.18
CA GLN A 129 -24.54 10.45 -40.10
C GLN A 129 -23.49 11.52 -40.40
N ASN A 130 -22.53 11.74 -39.49
CA ASN A 130 -21.36 12.60 -39.69
C ASN A 130 -20.13 11.98 -39.00
N ARG A 131 -19.11 11.56 -39.76
CA ARG A 131 -17.75 11.37 -39.22
C ARG A 131 -16.99 12.70 -39.27
N GLY A 132 -16.12 12.93 -38.28
CA GLY A 132 -15.33 14.17 -38.19
C GLY A 132 -15.98 15.31 -37.40
N MET A 133 -16.81 14.98 -36.41
CA MET A 133 -17.41 15.95 -35.48
C MET A 133 -16.50 16.31 -34.28
N LEU A 134 -15.34 15.67 -34.16
CA LEU A 134 -14.26 16.01 -33.25
C LEU A 134 -13.03 16.42 -34.09
N PRO A 135 -12.18 17.38 -33.65
CA PRO A 135 -11.16 17.97 -34.53
C PRO A 135 -10.16 16.94 -35.08
N ASP A 136 -9.63 16.08 -34.21
CA ASP A 136 -8.55 15.13 -34.54
C ASP A 136 -9.08 13.71 -34.80
N ASN A 137 -10.19 13.62 -35.53
CA ASN A 137 -10.93 12.38 -35.82
C ASN A 137 -11.39 11.59 -34.57
N GLY A 138 -11.32 12.20 -33.39
CA GLY A 138 -11.67 11.58 -32.10
C GLY A 138 -10.53 10.85 -31.39
N ALA A 139 -9.28 10.91 -31.88
CA ALA A 139 -8.16 10.15 -31.30
C ALA A 139 -7.83 10.56 -29.85
N GLU A 140 -7.83 11.86 -29.54
CA GLU A 140 -7.54 12.35 -28.18
C GLU A 140 -8.70 12.07 -27.22
N ALA A 141 -9.95 12.28 -27.66
CA ALA A 141 -11.14 11.89 -26.90
C ALA A 141 -11.22 10.38 -26.63
N LEU A 142 -10.74 9.55 -27.57
CA LEU A 142 -10.62 8.10 -27.38
C LEU A 142 -9.62 7.75 -26.28
N LEU A 143 -8.48 8.44 -26.22
CA LEU A 143 -7.51 8.28 -25.14
C LEU A 143 -8.09 8.77 -23.80
N THR A 144 -8.75 9.93 -23.75
CA THR A 144 -9.36 10.41 -22.50
C THR A 144 -10.42 9.44 -21.97
N ILE A 145 -11.35 8.95 -22.81
CA ILE A 145 -12.37 8.01 -22.33
C ILE A 145 -11.79 6.63 -21.98
N GLN A 146 -10.70 6.19 -22.64
CA GLN A 146 -9.96 4.99 -22.24
C GLN A 146 -9.35 5.14 -20.86
N ASN A 147 -8.66 6.26 -20.61
CA ASN A 147 -8.05 6.55 -19.32
C ASN A 147 -9.13 6.65 -18.23
N ARG A 148 -10.21 7.41 -18.46
CA ARG A 148 -11.33 7.57 -17.50
C ARG A 148 -12.07 6.26 -17.22
N VAL A 149 -12.31 5.42 -18.23
CA VAL A 149 -12.90 4.07 -18.03
C VAL A 149 -11.95 3.17 -17.23
N THR A 150 -10.64 3.29 -17.44
CA THR A 150 -9.62 2.54 -16.68
C THR A 150 -9.58 3.01 -15.22
N SER A 151 -9.52 4.32 -14.98
CA SER A 151 -9.64 4.93 -13.65
C SER A 151 -10.93 4.51 -12.94
N ALA A 152 -12.06 4.55 -13.64
CA ALA A 152 -13.37 4.19 -13.08
C ALA A 152 -13.49 2.69 -12.78
N ASN A 153 -13.03 1.81 -13.68
CA ASN A 153 -12.98 0.36 -13.43
C ASN A 153 -12.22 0.05 -12.13
N LEU A 154 -11.00 0.58 -12.01
CA LEU A 154 -10.11 0.24 -10.91
C LEU A 154 -10.46 0.98 -9.61
N PHE A 155 -11.15 2.13 -9.70
CA PHE A 155 -11.87 2.74 -8.57
C PHE A 155 -13.05 1.86 -8.11
N THR A 156 -13.82 1.27 -9.02
CA THR A 156 -14.94 0.38 -8.68
C THR A 156 -14.47 -1.00 -8.18
N VAL A 157 -13.34 -1.51 -8.66
CA VAL A 157 -12.64 -2.67 -8.06
C VAL A 157 -12.14 -2.30 -6.67
N GLY A 158 -11.57 -1.10 -6.52
CA GLY A 158 -11.14 -0.54 -5.25
C GLY A 158 -12.25 -0.03 -4.32
N ILE A 159 -13.47 -0.54 -4.47
CA ILE A 159 -14.58 -0.36 -3.52
C ILE A 159 -15.14 -1.75 -3.24
N ASP A 160 -14.72 -2.31 -2.11
CA ASP A 160 -15.04 -3.69 -1.72
C ASP A 160 -16.47 -3.79 -1.14
N THR A 161 -17.01 -2.69 -0.58
CA THR A 161 -18.29 -2.71 0.14
C THR A 161 -19.38 -1.74 -0.36
N ASP A 162 -20.63 -2.17 -0.15
CA ASP A 162 -21.82 -1.30 -0.24
C ASP A 162 -21.77 -0.12 0.78
N ALA A 163 -20.99 -0.24 1.87
CA ALA A 163 -20.87 0.80 2.88
C ALA A 163 -19.98 1.96 2.41
N GLU A 164 -18.83 1.68 1.81
CA GLU A 164 -17.98 2.66 1.13
C GLU A 164 -18.74 3.32 -0.04
N THR A 165 -19.47 2.49 -0.81
CA THR A 165 -20.38 2.94 -1.87
C THR A 165 -21.43 3.93 -1.35
N LEU A 166 -22.00 3.70 -0.16
CA LEU A 166 -23.00 4.58 0.45
C LEU A 166 -22.38 5.84 1.06
N ALA A 167 -21.19 5.74 1.67
CA ALA A 167 -20.46 6.87 2.24
C ALA A 167 -19.97 7.88 1.18
N TYR A 168 -19.63 7.40 -0.02
CA TYR A 168 -19.26 8.25 -1.16
C TYR A 168 -20.43 9.12 -1.66
N ASN A 169 -21.67 8.63 -1.50
CA ASN A 169 -22.88 9.28 -1.98
C ASN A 169 -23.36 10.40 -1.05
N VAL A 170 -22.74 11.59 -1.19
CA VAL A 170 -23.40 12.92 -1.25
C VAL A 170 -22.37 14.03 -1.40
N THR A 171 -21.18 13.90 -0.81
CA THR A 171 -20.17 14.98 -0.74
C THR A 171 -18.90 14.71 -1.55
N ALA A 172 -18.39 13.47 -1.51
CA ALA A 172 -17.15 13.08 -2.18
C ALA A 172 -17.32 12.83 -3.70
N TYR A 173 -18.57 12.69 -4.17
CA TYR A 173 -18.94 12.62 -5.60
C TYR A 173 -18.23 13.68 -6.43
N ASN A 174 -18.25 14.95 -5.98
CA ASN A 174 -17.58 16.07 -6.67
C ASN A 174 -16.05 15.97 -6.64
N GLY A 175 -15.47 15.28 -5.65
CA GLY A 175 -14.03 15.03 -5.57
C GLY A 175 -13.57 13.97 -6.59
N VAL A 176 -14.31 12.87 -6.73
CA VAL A 176 -14.03 11.86 -7.77
C VAL A 176 -14.39 12.37 -9.16
N HIS A 177 -15.45 13.18 -9.30
CA HIS A 177 -15.69 13.98 -10.51
C HIS A 177 -14.50 14.88 -10.83
N GLN A 178 -13.94 15.60 -9.86
CA GLN A 178 -12.76 16.46 -10.08
C GLN A 178 -11.47 15.67 -10.35
N TRP A 179 -11.32 14.48 -9.79
CA TRP A 179 -10.20 13.57 -10.09
C TRP A 179 -10.29 13.03 -11.53
N ILE A 180 -11.43 12.40 -11.89
CA ILE A 180 -11.68 11.88 -13.25
C ILE A 180 -11.72 13.02 -14.27
N SER A 181 -12.26 14.19 -13.90
CA SER A 181 -12.23 15.39 -14.74
C SER A 181 -10.80 15.93 -14.90
N GLY A 182 -9.98 15.87 -13.84
CA GLY A 182 -8.56 16.23 -13.82
C GLY A 182 -7.67 15.31 -14.66
N VAL A 183 -8.08 14.03 -14.85
CA VAL A 183 -7.56 13.16 -15.91
C VAL A 183 -7.96 13.77 -17.27
N THR A 184 -7.08 14.66 -17.73
CA THR A 184 -7.16 15.47 -18.95
C THR A 184 -6.07 15.07 -19.95
N SER A 185 -6.16 15.64 -21.15
CA SER A 185 -5.52 15.29 -22.43
C SER A 185 -3.99 15.51 -22.51
N SER A 186 -3.24 15.07 -21.51
CA SER A 186 -1.77 15.07 -21.51
C SER A 186 -1.19 13.78 -20.93
N PRO A 187 -0.11 13.18 -21.48
CA PRO A 187 0.52 11.96 -20.96
C PRO A 187 1.01 12.00 -19.49
N ALA A 188 0.91 13.14 -18.81
CA ALA A 188 1.16 13.25 -17.38
C ALA A 188 0.07 12.59 -16.50
N SER A 189 -1.20 12.55 -16.96
CA SER A 189 -2.33 12.09 -16.13
C SER A 189 -2.43 10.57 -15.97
N GLN A 190 -1.79 9.78 -16.84
CA GLN A 190 -1.72 8.32 -16.70
C GLN A 190 -0.96 7.90 -15.43
N ALA A 191 0.08 8.65 -15.04
CA ALA A 191 0.96 8.26 -13.94
C ALA A 191 0.28 8.36 -12.56
N GLU A 192 -0.59 9.34 -12.35
CA GLU A 192 -1.39 9.46 -11.11
C GLU A 192 -2.47 8.38 -11.04
N VAL A 193 -3.09 8.07 -12.19
CA VAL A 193 -4.05 6.96 -12.34
C VAL A 193 -3.37 5.64 -11.98
N ASP A 194 -2.25 5.29 -12.61
CA ASP A 194 -1.56 4.02 -12.37
C ASP A 194 -1.10 3.85 -10.89
N THR A 195 -0.77 4.94 -10.18
CA THR A 195 -0.44 4.87 -8.73
C THR A 195 -1.62 4.66 -7.80
N THR A 196 -2.84 5.09 -8.15
CA THR A 196 -4.03 4.89 -7.30
C THR A 196 -4.56 3.45 -7.39
N LEU A 197 -4.11 2.67 -8.38
CA LEU A 197 -4.82 1.47 -8.85
C LEU A 197 -4.03 0.15 -8.58
N ALA A 198 -3.07 0.26 -7.67
CA ALA A 198 -2.40 -0.80 -6.86
C ALA A 198 -2.72 -1.21 -5.26
N SER A 199 -3.84 -0.27 -3.43
CA SER A 199 -4.25 -0.43 -1.97
C SER A 199 -5.62 -1.06 -1.72
N LEU A 200 -6.54 -0.97 -2.68
CA LEU A 200 -7.98 -1.04 -2.44
C LEU A 200 -8.65 -2.42 -2.63
N ASP A 201 -8.02 -3.38 -3.32
CA ASP A 201 -8.66 -4.67 -3.71
C ASP A 201 -8.50 -5.80 -2.65
N LEU A 202 -7.87 -5.51 -1.50
CA LEU A 202 -6.99 -6.55 -0.91
C LEU A 202 -6.81 -6.66 0.61
N LEU A 203 -7.50 -5.85 1.43
CA LEU A 203 -7.52 -5.99 2.89
C LEU A 203 -8.94 -5.80 3.45
N SER A 204 -9.91 -6.44 2.80
CA SER A 204 -11.34 -6.36 3.10
C SER A 204 -11.64 -6.61 4.59
N SER A 205 -12.06 -5.57 5.32
CA SER A 205 -12.41 -5.68 6.75
C SER A 205 -11.22 -6.09 7.65
N LEU A 206 -10.21 -5.23 7.77
CA LEU A 206 -9.27 -5.33 8.90
C LEU A 206 -10.03 -5.24 10.22
N VAL A 207 -9.83 -6.21 11.12
CA VAL A 207 -10.51 -6.33 12.41
C VAL A 207 -9.47 -6.63 13.48
N GLU A 208 -9.47 -5.84 14.55
CA GLU A 208 -8.92 -6.30 15.84
C GLU A 208 -10.03 -7.06 16.59
N SER A 209 -9.71 -8.24 17.10
CA SER A 209 -10.61 -8.98 17.98
C SER A 209 -9.88 -9.60 19.17
N SER A 210 -10.23 -9.16 20.37
CA SER A 210 -9.61 -9.59 21.64
C SER A 210 -8.10 -9.35 21.69
N GLY A 211 -7.65 -8.27 21.06
CA GLY A 211 -6.26 -7.85 20.91
C GLY A 211 -5.52 -8.45 19.71
N ASN A 212 -6.20 -9.16 18.81
CA ASN A 212 -5.58 -9.82 17.64
C ASN A 212 -6.04 -9.22 16.31
N LEU A 213 -5.10 -8.74 15.49
CA LEU A 213 -5.31 -8.18 14.16
C LEU A 213 -4.71 -9.12 13.09
N VAL A 214 -5.56 -9.93 12.44
CA VAL A 214 -5.11 -10.86 11.39
C VAL A 214 -5.24 -10.23 10.02
N LEU A 215 -4.15 -10.24 9.25
CA LEU A 215 -4.08 -9.74 7.88
C LEU A 215 -4.08 -10.96 6.92
N SER A 216 -4.99 -10.99 5.95
CA SER A 216 -5.03 -12.07 4.96
C SER A 216 -5.50 -11.56 3.60
N GLY A 217 -4.96 -12.13 2.52
CA GLY A 217 -5.13 -11.64 1.15
C GLY A 217 -3.81 -11.37 0.41
N ALA A 218 -3.85 -11.27 -0.91
CA ALA A 218 -2.67 -11.18 -1.78
C ALA A 218 -2.05 -9.77 -1.94
N LEU A 219 -1.74 -9.07 -0.83
CA LEU A 219 -1.30 -7.66 -0.75
C LEU A 219 -0.46 -7.12 -1.95
N THR A 220 -1.07 -6.29 -2.81
CA THR A 220 -0.44 -5.71 -4.03
C THR A 220 0.14 -4.31 -3.83
N TYR A 221 -0.12 -3.70 -2.67
CA TYR A 221 0.31 -2.35 -2.28
C TYR A 221 1.17 -2.40 -1.01
N THR A 222 2.03 -1.41 -0.76
CA THR A 222 2.72 -1.31 0.54
C THR A 222 1.74 -0.90 1.64
N MET A 223 1.89 -1.50 2.82
CA MET A 223 1.07 -1.23 4.00
C MET A 223 1.92 -0.61 5.10
N THR A 224 1.32 0.25 5.92
CA THR A 224 1.88 0.70 7.20
C THR A 224 0.88 0.36 8.30
N ILE A 225 1.37 -0.16 9.42
CA ILE A 225 0.60 -0.33 10.66
C ILE A 225 1.42 0.35 11.75
N ASP A 226 0.91 1.43 12.32
CA ASP A 226 1.58 2.19 13.36
C ASP A 226 0.69 2.28 14.61
N LEU A 227 1.05 1.53 15.65
CA LEU A 227 0.30 1.47 16.91
C LEU A 227 0.67 2.60 17.86
N GLN A 228 1.78 3.33 17.60
CA GLN A 228 2.17 4.51 18.35
C GLN A 228 1.28 5.71 18.00
N ASP A 229 1.11 5.99 16.69
CA ASP A 229 0.20 7.03 16.19
C ASP A 229 -1.24 6.52 15.95
N GLN A 230 -1.51 5.22 16.14
CA GLN A 230 -2.81 4.55 15.95
C GLN A 230 -3.37 4.71 14.53
N GLU A 231 -2.54 4.37 13.56
CA GLU A 231 -2.77 4.56 12.14
C GLU A 231 -2.55 3.25 11.37
N ILE A 232 -3.40 2.97 10.38
CA ILE A 232 -3.05 2.05 9.29
C ILE A 232 -3.08 2.87 7.99
N LYS A 233 -2.12 2.61 7.11
CA LYS A 233 -2.14 3.12 5.73
C LYS A 233 -1.95 1.99 4.74
N ILE A 234 -2.61 2.10 3.59
CA ILE A 234 -2.31 1.25 2.44
C ILE A 234 -2.05 2.19 1.26
N ASN A 235 -0.89 2.08 0.62
CA ASN A 235 -0.43 3.03 -0.40
C ASN A 235 -0.40 4.51 0.08
N ALA A 236 -0.05 4.72 1.36
CA ALA A 236 -0.13 6.01 2.05
C ALA A 236 -1.54 6.65 2.13
N ILE A 237 -2.61 5.89 1.86
CA ILE A 237 -4.00 6.29 2.12
C ILE A 237 -4.42 5.72 3.48
N ASP A 238 -4.95 6.56 4.36
CA ASP A 238 -5.41 6.19 5.70
C ASP A 238 -6.52 5.12 5.62
N TYR A 239 -6.36 4.05 6.40
CA TYR A 239 -7.30 2.93 6.50
C TYR A 239 -7.71 2.75 7.97
N SER A 240 -8.98 2.46 8.22
CA SER A 240 -9.51 2.29 9.58
C SER A 240 -9.88 0.82 9.84
N LEU A 241 -9.71 0.37 11.09
CA LEU A 241 -10.29 -0.91 11.50
C LEU A 241 -11.82 -0.88 11.37
N SER A 242 -12.38 -2.00 10.94
CA SER A 242 -13.82 -2.22 10.76
C SER A 242 -14.51 -2.70 12.05
N GLU A 243 -13.78 -3.38 12.92
CA GLU A 243 -14.12 -3.67 14.32
C GLU A 243 -12.82 -3.67 15.15
N GLY A 244 -12.95 -3.38 16.45
CA GLY A 244 -11.84 -3.29 17.39
C GLY A 244 -11.14 -1.92 17.43
N SER A 245 -9.91 -1.90 17.95
CA SER A 245 -9.16 -0.69 18.28
C SER A 245 -7.65 -0.93 18.20
N LEU A 246 -6.91 -0.05 17.52
CA LEU A 246 -5.45 -0.14 17.43
C LEU A 246 -4.75 0.04 18.80
N ALA A 247 -5.42 0.70 19.75
CA ALA A 247 -4.93 0.82 21.14
C ALA A 247 -5.14 -0.46 21.98
N ASP A 248 -5.92 -1.42 21.49
CA ASP A 248 -6.17 -2.71 22.15
C ASP A 248 -5.43 -3.88 21.46
N VAL A 249 -4.78 -3.64 20.31
CA VAL A 249 -3.94 -4.63 19.60
C VAL A 249 -2.73 -5.02 20.46
N GLY A 250 -2.62 -6.32 20.76
CA GLY A 250 -1.44 -6.97 21.35
C GLY A 250 -0.90 -8.12 20.49
N THR A 251 -1.47 -8.37 19.29
CA THR A 251 -1.02 -9.37 18.33
C THR A 251 -1.42 -8.96 16.91
N ILE A 252 -0.51 -9.14 15.95
CA ILE A 252 -0.69 -8.87 14.53
C ILE A 252 -0.18 -10.11 13.78
N ASP A 253 -0.99 -10.69 12.91
CA ASP A 253 -0.60 -11.87 12.12
C ASP A 253 -0.71 -11.56 10.63
N ALA A 254 0.44 -11.32 9.99
CA ALA A 254 0.56 -11.09 8.55
C ALA A 254 0.92 -12.35 7.75
N SER A 255 1.08 -13.51 8.40
CA SER A 255 1.54 -14.75 7.75
C SER A 255 0.54 -15.31 6.72
N ALA A 256 -0.72 -14.90 6.80
CA ALA A 256 -1.78 -15.24 5.84
C ALA A 256 -1.87 -14.28 4.64
N LEU A 257 -0.97 -13.30 4.52
CA LEU A 257 -0.82 -12.46 3.32
C LEU A 257 -0.06 -13.20 2.22
N THR A 258 -0.47 -13.00 0.97
CA THR A 258 0.05 -13.70 -0.22
C THR A 258 0.46 -12.70 -1.31
N GLY A 259 1.06 -11.59 -0.88
CA GLY A 259 1.47 -10.48 -1.74
C GLY A 259 2.90 -10.57 -2.26
N THR A 260 3.36 -9.49 -2.90
CA THR A 260 4.80 -9.21 -3.12
C THR A 260 5.14 -7.79 -2.64
N LYS A 261 4.43 -7.32 -1.62
CA LYS A 261 4.61 -6.02 -0.99
C LYS A 261 4.67 -6.20 0.51
N SER A 262 5.57 -5.44 1.10
CA SER A 262 5.87 -5.46 2.53
C SER A 262 4.96 -4.57 3.34
N ILE A 263 4.93 -4.86 4.64
CA ILE A 263 4.39 -4.02 5.69
C ILE A 263 5.54 -3.23 6.33
N SER A 264 5.25 -1.98 6.70
CA SER A 264 6.01 -1.20 7.68
C SER A 264 5.25 -1.24 9.01
N PHE A 265 5.70 -2.05 9.96
CA PHE A 265 5.12 -2.16 11.30
C PHE A 265 5.89 -1.31 12.31
N THR A 266 5.17 -0.45 13.03
CA THR A 266 5.58 0.20 14.27
C THR A 266 4.63 -0.27 15.38
N GLY A 267 5.14 -0.97 16.39
CA GLY A 267 4.39 -1.21 17.63
C GLY A 267 4.40 0.02 18.55
N GLY A 268 3.80 -0.12 19.73
CA GLY A 268 3.45 0.99 20.60
C GLY A 268 4.31 1.09 21.86
N SER A 269 3.66 0.84 22.99
CA SER A 269 4.25 0.87 24.34
C SER A 269 3.60 -0.14 25.30
N SER A 270 2.83 -1.08 24.74
CA SER A 270 2.35 -2.27 25.45
C SER A 270 3.35 -3.41 25.18
N ALA A 271 2.90 -4.64 24.95
CA ALA A 271 3.76 -5.71 24.46
C ALA A 271 3.00 -6.46 23.37
N GLU A 272 3.51 -6.39 22.14
CA GLU A 272 2.86 -6.84 20.92
C GLU A 272 3.53 -8.09 20.35
N ASN A 273 2.75 -9.04 19.82
CA ASN A 273 3.26 -10.16 19.04
C ASN A 273 3.04 -9.88 17.54
N TYR A 274 4.07 -9.52 16.78
CA TYR A 274 4.00 -9.33 15.33
C TYR A 274 4.50 -10.60 14.61
N VAL A 275 3.72 -11.12 13.68
CA VAL A 275 4.16 -12.17 12.73
C VAL A 275 4.18 -11.58 11.33
N ALA A 276 5.35 -11.63 10.68
CA ALA A 276 5.61 -10.97 9.41
C ALA A 276 4.97 -11.66 8.19
N SER A 277 4.88 -10.90 7.10
CA SER A 277 4.44 -11.37 5.79
C SER A 277 5.54 -12.15 5.06
N SER A 278 5.20 -12.86 3.98
CA SER A 278 6.20 -13.52 3.12
C SER A 278 6.91 -12.56 2.15
N ALA A 279 6.88 -11.23 2.38
CA ALA A 279 7.28 -10.22 1.39
C ALA A 279 8.51 -9.36 1.75
N GLY A 280 9.09 -9.53 2.95
CA GLY A 280 10.24 -8.75 3.43
C GLY A 280 9.81 -7.46 4.12
N ASP A 281 9.33 -7.59 5.35
CA ASP A 281 8.73 -6.50 6.13
C ASP A 281 9.78 -5.60 6.79
N THR A 282 9.36 -4.37 7.14
CA THR A 282 10.12 -3.47 8.00
C THR A 282 9.43 -3.40 9.35
N ILE A 283 10.13 -3.80 10.41
CA ILE A 283 9.53 -4.15 11.70
C ILE A 283 10.23 -3.33 12.80
N ARG A 284 9.45 -2.63 13.63
CA ARG A 284 9.92 -1.87 14.79
C ARG A 284 8.99 -2.16 15.96
N GLY A 285 9.51 -2.73 17.05
CA GLY A 285 8.72 -3.02 18.25
C GLY A 285 8.13 -1.75 18.87
N GLY A 286 8.95 -0.72 19.05
CA GLY A 286 8.56 0.50 19.76
C GLY A 286 9.13 0.45 21.17
N SER A 287 8.41 0.92 22.19
CA SER A 287 8.89 0.83 23.58
C SER A 287 8.35 -0.40 24.34
N GLY A 288 7.91 -1.43 23.60
CA GLY A 288 7.35 -2.64 24.16
C GLY A 288 8.40 -3.67 24.57
N ASN A 289 7.96 -4.86 24.91
CA ASN A 289 8.84 -6.04 25.05
C ASN A 289 8.25 -7.09 24.10
N ASP A 290 8.48 -6.89 22.81
CA ASP A 290 7.62 -7.42 21.77
C ASP A 290 8.09 -8.80 21.29
N VAL A 291 7.24 -9.55 20.59
CA VAL A 291 7.62 -10.82 19.95
C VAL A 291 7.50 -10.64 18.44
N LEU A 292 8.63 -10.54 17.75
CA LEU A 292 8.74 -10.14 16.35
C LEU A 292 9.17 -11.35 15.51
N THR A 293 8.20 -12.08 14.97
CA THR A 293 8.41 -13.34 14.23
C THR A 293 8.58 -13.08 12.74
N GLY A 294 9.77 -13.39 12.19
CA GLY A 294 10.07 -13.25 10.76
C GLY A 294 9.35 -14.26 9.85
N GLY A 295 9.22 -13.89 8.57
CA GLY A 295 8.57 -14.67 7.52
C GLY A 295 9.55 -15.37 6.55
N ASP A 296 9.06 -15.74 5.36
CA ASP A 296 9.88 -16.24 4.24
C ASP A 296 10.60 -15.09 3.47
N GLY A 297 10.45 -13.84 3.92
CA GLY A 297 10.99 -12.64 3.30
C GLY A 297 12.44 -12.32 3.69
N ALA A 298 12.90 -11.14 3.31
CA ALA A 298 14.11 -10.51 3.86
C ALA A 298 13.66 -9.39 4.80
N ASP A 299 13.55 -9.69 6.09
CA ASP A 299 12.92 -8.81 7.08
C ASP A 299 13.96 -7.86 7.71
N THR A 300 13.56 -6.61 7.97
CA THR A 300 14.42 -5.57 8.57
C THR A 300 13.87 -5.13 9.92
N TYR A 301 14.60 -5.46 10.99
CA TYR A 301 14.26 -5.13 12.38
C TYR A 301 14.96 -3.83 12.78
N ILE A 302 14.20 -2.74 12.94
CA ILE A 302 14.72 -1.42 13.30
C ILE A 302 14.75 -1.27 14.81
N PHE A 303 15.97 -1.13 15.34
CA PHE A 303 16.19 -0.83 16.75
C PHE A 303 16.23 0.68 17.01
N GLU A 304 15.65 1.09 18.13
CA GLU A 304 15.40 2.48 18.46
C GLU A 304 16.61 3.19 19.10
N ALA A 305 16.62 4.52 19.03
CA ALA A 305 17.81 5.33 19.36
C ALA A 305 18.29 5.23 20.83
N THR A 306 17.45 4.72 21.74
CA THR A 306 17.77 4.39 23.13
C THR A 306 16.99 3.16 23.60
N ALA A 307 17.56 2.34 24.49
CA ALA A 307 16.90 1.15 25.03
C ALA A 307 15.55 1.45 25.72
N VAL A 308 15.33 2.65 26.26
CA VAL A 308 14.06 3.02 26.93
C VAL A 308 12.91 3.19 25.95
N VAL A 309 13.20 3.44 24.67
CA VAL A 309 12.19 3.51 23.59
C VAL A 309 12.32 2.36 22.58
N ASN A 310 13.09 1.32 22.94
CA ASN A 310 13.14 0.00 22.30
C ASN A 310 12.52 -1.09 23.19
N GLY A 311 12.59 -0.91 24.52
CA GLY A 311 12.35 -1.97 25.49
C GLY A 311 13.24 -3.21 25.26
N VAL A 312 12.68 -4.42 25.32
CA VAL A 312 13.43 -5.68 25.17
C VAL A 312 12.65 -6.71 24.36
N ASP A 313 12.93 -6.77 23.07
CA ASP A 313 12.19 -7.58 22.09
C ASP A 313 12.67 -9.03 22.02
N THR A 314 11.84 -9.93 21.50
CA THR A 314 12.17 -11.32 21.16
C THR A 314 11.93 -11.52 19.67
N ILE A 315 13.01 -11.57 18.88
CA ILE A 315 12.95 -11.75 17.44
C ILE A 315 13.00 -13.26 17.14
N GLU A 316 11.92 -13.82 16.61
CA GLU A 316 11.86 -15.24 16.18
C GLU A 316 12.05 -15.38 14.66
N ASN A 317 12.46 -16.57 14.22
CA ASN A 317 12.78 -16.93 12.82
C ASN A 317 13.95 -16.18 12.13
N PHE A 318 14.68 -15.28 12.81
CA PHE A 318 15.78 -14.51 12.21
C PHE A 318 16.86 -15.39 11.53
N THR A 319 17.07 -15.19 10.24
CA THR A 319 18.01 -15.96 9.41
C THR A 319 19.41 -15.32 9.41
N ALA A 320 20.17 -15.59 10.47
CA ALA A 320 21.58 -15.19 10.56
C ALA A 320 22.40 -15.68 9.36
N GLY A 321 23.05 -14.76 8.64
CA GLY A 321 23.78 -15.04 7.39
C GLY A 321 22.90 -15.24 6.15
N GLY A 322 21.57 -15.10 6.28
CA GLY A 322 20.62 -14.89 5.19
C GLY A 322 20.45 -13.40 4.87
N ASP A 323 19.30 -13.04 4.33
CA ASP A 323 19.00 -11.68 3.84
C ASP A 323 18.36 -10.76 4.91
N ASP A 324 18.10 -11.25 6.13
CA ASP A 324 17.51 -10.49 7.24
C ASP A 324 18.50 -9.49 7.87
N ILE A 325 17.98 -8.33 8.34
CA ILE A 325 18.78 -7.19 8.80
C ILE A 325 18.37 -6.75 10.22
N LEU A 326 19.36 -6.54 11.09
CA LEU A 326 19.22 -5.80 12.34
C LEU A 326 19.75 -4.37 12.12
N ASP A 327 18.86 -3.39 11.98
CA ASP A 327 19.21 -1.98 11.79
C ASP A 327 19.44 -1.32 13.16
N PHE A 328 20.68 -0.93 13.41
CA PHE A 328 21.10 -0.24 14.64
C PHE A 328 21.45 1.23 14.39
N SER A 329 21.18 1.75 13.19
CA SER A 329 21.63 3.05 12.71
C SER A 329 21.17 4.22 13.60
N ALA A 330 19.94 4.15 14.12
CA ALA A 330 19.37 5.15 15.03
C ALA A 330 20.12 5.21 16.38
N PHE A 331 20.54 4.06 16.92
CA PHE A 331 21.34 4.01 18.14
C PHE A 331 22.80 4.37 17.87
N LEU A 332 23.46 3.71 16.93
CA LEU A 332 24.89 3.90 16.67
C LEU A 332 25.21 5.26 15.99
N ASN A 333 24.21 5.91 15.39
CA ASN A 333 24.33 7.17 14.65
C ASN A 333 25.30 7.04 13.46
N ALA A 334 25.29 5.85 12.84
CA ALA A 334 26.03 5.47 11.65
C ALA A 334 25.06 4.83 10.63
N SER A 335 25.43 4.74 9.35
CA SER A 335 24.59 4.16 8.29
C SER A 335 25.30 3.03 7.52
N ASN A 336 26.27 2.42 8.20
CA ASN A 336 27.08 1.26 7.85
C ASN A 336 27.78 0.91 9.17
N THR A 337 27.30 -0.11 9.87
CA THR A 337 27.94 -0.57 11.11
C THR A 337 29.23 -1.33 10.81
N GLY A 338 30.24 -1.17 11.67
CA GLY A 338 31.42 -2.03 11.63
C GLY A 338 31.07 -3.38 12.26
N ASN A 339 31.15 -4.50 11.53
CA ASN A 339 30.84 -5.80 12.12
C ASN A 339 32.13 -6.55 12.51
N ILE A 340 32.28 -6.88 13.79
CA ILE A 340 33.38 -7.73 14.26
C ILE A 340 32.96 -9.19 14.13
N SER A 341 33.81 -10.00 13.49
CA SER A 341 33.57 -11.44 13.33
C SER A 341 33.49 -12.14 14.70
N PRO A 342 32.63 -13.18 14.86
CA PRO A 342 32.38 -13.81 16.15
C PRO A 342 33.63 -14.19 16.96
N VAL A 343 33.72 -13.67 18.19
CA VAL A 343 34.84 -13.85 19.11
C VAL A 343 34.50 -14.89 20.17
N ASP A 344 35.40 -15.84 20.43
CA ASP A 344 35.21 -16.87 21.47
C ASP A 344 35.47 -16.28 22.87
N ILE A 345 34.53 -16.47 23.81
CA ILE A 345 34.62 -16.00 25.21
C ILE A 345 35.93 -16.43 25.92
N SER A 346 36.55 -17.53 25.51
CA SER A 346 37.77 -18.06 26.10
C SER A 346 39.06 -17.47 25.50
N THR A 347 38.97 -16.58 24.51
CA THR A 347 40.16 -15.93 23.94
C THR A 347 40.79 -14.93 24.91
N THR A 348 42.12 -14.92 24.96
CA THR A 348 42.91 -13.88 25.63
C THR A 348 43.63 -12.98 24.61
N ALA A 349 43.18 -13.01 23.35
CA ALA A 349 43.67 -12.15 22.28
C ALA A 349 42.66 -11.03 22.06
N GLU A 350 42.81 -9.94 22.81
CA GLU A 350 41.94 -8.76 22.81
C GLU A 350 41.67 -8.24 21.38
N VAL A 351 40.40 -8.22 20.99
CA VAL A 351 39.94 -7.61 19.74
C VAL A 351 39.63 -6.13 19.98
N ALA A 352 40.25 -5.25 19.19
CA ALA A 352 39.99 -3.82 19.22
C ALA A 352 38.65 -3.49 18.53
N TRP A 353 37.97 -2.45 19.00
CA TRP A 353 36.67 -1.99 18.53
C TRP A 353 36.58 -0.46 18.54
N GLU A 354 35.72 0.08 17.67
CA GLU A 354 35.47 1.51 17.50
C GLU A 354 34.01 1.89 17.78
N ASN A 355 33.70 3.20 17.81
CA ASN A 355 32.34 3.69 17.96
C ASN A 355 31.53 3.40 16.68
N GLY A 356 30.46 2.63 16.81
CA GLY A 356 29.64 2.17 15.68
C GLY A 356 29.80 0.68 15.34
N ASP A 357 30.57 -0.06 16.14
CA ASP A 357 30.76 -1.49 15.94
C ASP A 357 29.63 -2.35 16.52
N VAL A 358 29.37 -3.48 15.86
CA VAL A 358 28.62 -4.63 16.36
C VAL A 358 29.61 -5.73 16.74
N LEU A 359 29.63 -6.07 18.03
CA LEU A 359 30.56 -6.96 18.68
C LEU A 359 29.90 -8.32 18.89
N ILE A 360 30.26 -9.33 18.09
CA ILE A 360 29.64 -10.65 18.17
C ILE A 360 30.52 -11.57 19.04
N VAL A 361 29.92 -12.23 20.03
CA VAL A 361 30.62 -13.13 20.98
C VAL A 361 29.88 -14.46 21.14
N ILE A 362 30.65 -15.56 21.15
CA ILE A 362 30.15 -16.91 21.38
C ILE A 362 30.63 -17.44 22.74
N GLY A 363 29.71 -17.93 23.58
CA GLY A 363 30.04 -18.33 24.95
C GLY A 363 28.96 -19.12 25.70
N ASP A 364 29.06 -19.13 27.02
CA ASP A 364 28.15 -19.75 27.99
C ASP A 364 27.99 -18.75 29.14
N GLY A 365 26.79 -18.62 29.71
CA GLY A 365 26.53 -17.77 30.88
C GLY A 365 26.52 -16.26 30.63
N LEU A 366 26.55 -15.79 29.38
CA LEU A 366 26.51 -14.37 28.99
C LEU A 366 25.10 -13.77 29.14
N THR A 367 24.55 -13.84 30.35
CA THR A 367 23.12 -13.61 30.64
C THR A 367 22.82 -12.27 31.31
N THR A 368 23.83 -11.55 31.81
CA THR A 368 23.65 -10.25 32.46
C THR A 368 24.65 -9.20 31.95
N GLY A 369 24.33 -7.92 32.15
CA GLY A 369 25.26 -6.82 31.87
C GLY A 369 26.56 -6.88 32.70
N THR A 370 26.65 -7.70 33.76
CA THR A 370 27.91 -7.96 34.47
C THR A 370 28.79 -8.96 33.73
N ASP A 371 28.18 -9.99 33.13
CA ASP A 371 28.88 -11.00 32.34
C ASP A 371 29.37 -10.38 31.01
N ILE A 372 28.53 -9.57 30.37
CA ILE A 372 28.90 -8.80 29.17
C ILE A 372 29.97 -7.74 29.49
N ALA A 373 29.89 -7.04 30.63
CA ALA A 373 30.95 -6.09 31.03
C ALA A 373 32.31 -6.78 31.26
N ALA A 374 32.31 -8.04 31.73
CA ALA A 374 33.53 -8.81 31.96
C ALA A 374 34.28 -9.18 30.66
N LEU A 375 33.64 -9.07 29.48
CA LEU A 375 34.27 -9.31 28.18
C LEU A 375 35.30 -8.23 27.78
N PHE A 376 35.36 -7.11 28.49
CA PHE A 376 36.17 -5.94 28.12
C PHE A 376 37.36 -5.73 29.05
N GLY A 377 38.57 -5.72 28.49
CA GLY A 377 39.78 -5.32 29.18
C GLY A 377 40.97 -6.25 29.00
N ALA A 378 42.03 -6.02 29.78
CA ALA A 378 43.29 -6.72 29.64
C ALA A 378 43.14 -8.25 29.78
N GLY A 379 43.48 -8.97 28.72
CA GLY A 379 43.37 -10.43 28.60
C GLY A 379 41.94 -10.97 28.41
N GLN A 380 40.96 -10.12 28.08
CA GLN A 380 39.57 -10.51 27.76
C GLN A 380 39.33 -10.57 26.23
N PRO A 381 38.15 -11.03 25.77
CA PRO A 381 37.82 -11.09 24.34
C PRO A 381 37.88 -9.74 23.61
N PHE A 382 37.41 -8.66 24.22
CA PHE A 382 37.47 -7.31 23.67
C PHE A 382 38.44 -6.43 24.45
N ALA A 383 39.16 -5.56 23.73
CA ALA A 383 40.06 -4.58 24.32
C ALA A 383 39.30 -3.62 25.26
N ALA A 384 40.01 -3.06 26.24
CA ALA A 384 39.51 -1.91 26.99
C ALA A 384 39.20 -0.75 26.01
N PRO A 385 38.11 0.01 26.20
CA PRO A 385 37.85 1.19 25.36
C PRO A 385 38.96 2.23 25.56
N GLU A 386 39.47 2.81 24.47
CA GLU A 386 40.36 3.99 24.54
C GLU A 386 39.59 5.32 24.44
N THR A 387 38.37 5.30 23.89
CA THR A 387 37.51 6.47 23.67
C THR A 387 36.07 6.19 24.12
N ARG A 388 35.30 7.25 24.37
CA ARG A 388 33.86 7.15 24.64
C ARG A 388 33.10 6.92 23.34
N GLY A 389 32.03 6.14 23.40
CA GLY A 389 31.23 5.83 22.22
C GLY A 389 30.06 4.89 22.50
N LYS A 390 29.45 4.41 21.42
CA LYS A 390 28.42 3.36 21.41
C LYS A 390 28.90 2.15 20.61
N ALA A 391 28.47 0.97 21.02
CA ALA A 391 28.59 -0.28 20.29
C ALA A 391 27.37 -1.16 20.60
N VAL A 392 27.09 -2.16 19.77
CA VAL A 392 26.13 -3.23 20.08
C VAL A 392 26.92 -4.50 20.41
N VAL A 393 26.49 -5.27 21.41
CA VAL A 393 27.04 -6.60 21.69
C VAL A 393 25.98 -7.66 21.41
N ILE A 394 26.29 -8.65 20.58
CA ILE A 394 25.43 -9.81 20.31
C ILE A 394 26.11 -11.04 20.91
N ALA A 395 25.51 -11.61 21.95
CA ALA A 395 26.08 -12.68 22.76
C ALA A 395 25.13 -13.89 22.83
N ALA A 396 25.55 -15.05 22.32
CA ALA A 396 24.77 -16.28 22.41
C ALA A 396 25.31 -17.27 23.45
N ASP A 397 24.40 -18.16 23.86
CA ASP A 397 24.70 -19.35 24.65
C ASP A 397 25.05 -20.54 23.72
N ILE A 398 25.65 -21.58 24.29
CA ILE A 398 25.87 -22.88 23.67
C ILE A 398 24.52 -23.54 23.33
N VAL A 399 23.49 -23.35 24.17
CA VAL A 399 22.14 -23.90 23.95
C VAL A 399 21.08 -22.87 24.34
N GLY A 400 20.55 -22.16 23.35
CA GLY A 400 19.46 -21.20 23.54
C GLY A 400 19.49 -20.11 22.48
N ASP A 401 19.13 -18.91 22.93
CA ASP A 401 18.92 -17.71 22.11
C ASP A 401 20.14 -16.78 22.21
N ALA A 402 20.29 -15.84 21.28
CA ALA A 402 21.27 -14.75 21.41
C ALA A 402 20.65 -13.57 22.17
N SER A 403 21.47 -12.79 22.86
CA SER A 403 21.07 -11.56 23.53
C SER A 403 21.75 -10.35 22.87
N VAL A 404 20.98 -9.29 22.61
CA VAL A 404 21.44 -8.06 21.97
C VAL A 404 21.50 -6.96 23.03
N TRP A 405 22.66 -6.32 23.16
CA TRP A 405 22.94 -5.32 24.20
C TRP A 405 23.41 -4.00 23.59
N TYR A 406 22.83 -2.90 24.03
CA TYR A 406 23.37 -1.56 23.81
C TYR A 406 24.47 -1.27 24.82
N LEU A 407 25.68 -0.99 24.31
CA LEU A 407 26.80 -0.47 25.09
C LEU A 407 26.90 1.04 24.93
N VAL A 408 26.79 1.77 26.04
CA VAL A 408 26.82 3.23 26.12
C VAL A 408 28.00 3.68 27.00
N ASN A 409 29.21 3.50 26.48
CA ASN A 409 30.48 3.79 27.16
C ASN A 409 30.66 5.30 27.40
N GLN A 410 30.26 5.76 28.59
CA GLN A 410 30.11 7.16 28.99
C GLN A 410 30.49 7.45 30.46
N SER A 411 30.78 6.45 31.27
CA SER A 411 31.33 6.60 32.62
C SER A 411 32.86 6.64 32.56
N SER A 412 33.45 5.68 31.85
CA SER A 412 34.91 5.42 31.82
C SER A 412 35.53 5.72 30.44
N ILE A 413 36.84 5.45 30.33
CA ILE A 413 37.62 5.20 29.09
C ILE A 413 38.74 4.18 29.36
N THR A 414 38.50 3.22 30.26
CA THR A 414 39.43 2.13 30.62
C THR A 414 38.72 0.84 31.05
N THR A 415 37.41 0.87 31.25
CA THR A 415 36.57 -0.21 31.78
C THR A 415 35.17 -0.06 31.19
N ILE A 416 34.43 -1.15 31.05
CA ILE A 416 32.97 -1.11 30.86
C ILE A 416 32.32 -1.47 32.19
N GLU A 417 31.32 -0.70 32.62
CA GLU A 417 30.51 -0.97 33.80
C GLU A 417 29.17 -1.60 33.42
N ALA A 418 28.64 -2.51 34.25
CA ALA A 418 27.37 -3.20 33.98
C ALA A 418 26.15 -2.26 33.85
N THR A 419 26.27 -1.00 34.30
CA THR A 419 25.27 0.07 34.13
C THR A 419 25.37 0.82 32.80
N GLU A 420 26.42 0.58 32.01
CA GLU A 420 26.57 1.11 30.64
C GLU A 420 26.02 0.14 29.58
N LEU A 421 25.57 -1.04 30.03
CA LEU A 421 25.00 -2.10 29.20
C LEU A 421 23.51 -2.23 29.48
N THR A 422 22.68 -2.26 28.45
CA THR A 422 21.24 -2.54 28.55
C THR A 422 20.86 -3.52 27.45
N GLN A 423 20.21 -4.62 27.81
CA GLN A 423 19.67 -5.56 26.82
C GLN A 423 18.52 -4.88 26.07
N VAL A 424 18.42 -5.10 24.76
CA VAL A 424 17.37 -4.57 23.89
C VAL A 424 16.68 -5.62 23.04
N ALA A 425 17.29 -6.80 22.85
CA ALA A 425 16.56 -7.94 22.30
C ALA A 425 17.12 -9.31 22.72
N ILE A 426 16.37 -10.33 22.34
CA ILE A 426 16.66 -11.76 22.30
C ILE A 426 16.45 -12.22 20.85
N LEU A 427 17.36 -13.00 20.27
CA LEU A 427 17.20 -13.61 18.94
C LEU A 427 16.90 -15.12 19.14
N GLY A 428 15.64 -15.49 18.99
CA GLY A 428 15.11 -16.82 19.27
C GLY A 428 15.76 -17.91 18.41
N SER A 429 16.18 -19.00 19.05
CA SER A 429 16.93 -20.13 18.46
C SER A 429 18.30 -19.80 17.84
N VAL A 430 18.78 -18.55 17.93
CA VAL A 430 20.10 -18.13 17.44
C VAL A 430 21.17 -18.43 18.48
N ASN A 431 21.66 -19.68 18.49
CA ASN A 431 22.74 -20.15 19.37
C ASN A 431 24.14 -19.83 18.80
N ASN A 432 25.20 -20.18 19.55
CA ASN A 432 26.60 -20.01 19.13
C ASN A 432 26.95 -20.53 17.72
N VAL A 433 26.32 -21.60 17.22
CA VAL A 433 26.56 -22.09 15.84
C VAL A 433 25.86 -21.18 14.82
N SER A 434 24.68 -20.66 15.15
CA SER A 434 23.92 -19.69 14.36
C SER A 434 24.51 -18.27 14.40
N LEU A 435 25.45 -17.97 15.32
CA LEU A 435 26.21 -16.71 15.26
C LEU A 435 27.35 -16.70 14.22
N VAL A 436 27.89 -17.88 13.86
CA VAL A 436 29.02 -17.98 12.91
C VAL A 436 28.71 -17.44 11.50
N PRO A 437 27.50 -17.57 10.94
CA PRO A 437 27.15 -17.04 9.62
C PRO A 437 26.93 -15.52 9.52
N PHE A 438 26.87 -14.76 10.63
CA PHE A 438 26.59 -13.31 10.56
C PHE A 438 27.61 -12.57 9.68
N VAL A 439 27.11 -11.91 8.64
CA VAL A 439 27.91 -11.10 7.71
C VAL A 439 27.58 -9.62 7.87
N ALA A 440 28.41 -8.75 7.29
CA ALA A 440 28.18 -7.30 7.22
C ALA A 440 26.80 -6.93 6.62
N GLY A 441 26.21 -7.81 5.81
CA GLY A 441 24.89 -7.60 5.21
C GLY A 441 23.70 -7.79 6.17
N ASN A 442 23.90 -8.38 7.35
CA ASN A 442 22.84 -8.55 8.36
C ASN A 442 22.68 -7.33 9.29
N PHE A 443 23.33 -6.20 8.98
CA PHE A 443 23.36 -5.01 9.82
C PHE A 443 23.27 -3.71 9.00
N ALA A 444 22.70 -2.65 9.60
CA ALA A 444 22.65 -1.29 9.03
C ALA A 444 23.07 -0.23 10.05
#